data_AF-A0A7Y2HHL9-F1
#
_entry.id   AF-A0A7Y2HHL9-F1
#
_cell.length_a   1.000
_cell.length_b   1.000
_cell.length_c   1.000
_cell.angle_alpha   90.00
_cell.angle_beta   90.00
_cell.angle_gamma   90.00
#
_symmetry.space_group_name_H-M   'P 1'
#
loop_
_entity.id
_entity.type
_entity.pdbx_description
1 polymer ?
#
loop_
_entity_poly.entity_id
_entity_poly.type
_entity_poly.pdbx_seq_one_letter_code
_entity_poly.pdbx_strand_id
1 'polypeptide(L)'
;MKNNKQLVFSPFLGIIAVTSIFALLISCNTRSSSNPIQQINLSSDHHIDDLVIVNRNVYMKDYLDYMDSLSLALADSLGYDLNEYTLVHRNSWIIDSLRATDYYLLKDRNIFIEDPLSIKLLSRNDTLWIPGPGFVDSLKALFGMVTIDVNIPEFLLRIKIGEVILHTFPVRVGQNRRKYLAMAGKAIDLRTKKGIGKIVRISRDPTYINPSNNRVYYSTKRDDGKITKLPRIPWLEPEINGQRHGQLIHPTTNPVTLGKAYSNGCIGVKESDMWMIYYYAPLNTSVTIRYDREVTDDEGNVIFLPEVYPGYGNNKIVGSYDEGSCCICNL
;
A
#
# COMPACT_ATOMS: atom_id res chain seq x y z
N MET A 1 -58.32 7.73 41.27
CA MET A 1 -57.88 8.33 42.56
C MET A 1 -56.84 9.39 42.21
N LYS A 2 -57.25 10.64 42.00
CA LYS A 2 -57.38 11.74 42.98
C LYS A 2 -56.09 12.08 43.74
N ASN A 3 -55.74 13.38 43.60
CA ASN A 3 -54.95 14.24 44.49
C ASN A 3 -53.43 14.24 44.30
N ASN A 4 -52.71 15.36 44.39
CA ASN A 4 -53.05 16.79 44.44
C ASN A 4 -51.74 17.59 44.26
N LYS A 5 -51.83 18.70 43.51
CA LYS A 5 -51.29 20.06 43.73
C LYS A 5 -50.15 20.26 44.77
N GLN A 6 -49.14 21.07 44.43
CA GLN A 6 -49.16 22.53 44.65
C GLN A 6 -47.92 23.26 44.09
N LEU A 7 -48.19 24.45 43.53
CA LEU A 7 -47.26 25.53 43.19
C LEU A 7 -46.79 26.27 44.46
N VAL A 8 -45.59 26.87 44.42
CA VAL A 8 -45.35 28.21 44.99
C VAL A 8 -44.40 29.02 44.09
N PHE A 9 -44.87 30.19 43.69
CA PHE A 9 -44.17 31.32 43.06
C PHE A 9 -43.78 32.34 44.15
N SER A 10 -42.68 33.08 44.00
CA SER A 10 -42.67 34.54 44.19
C SER A 10 -41.32 35.19 43.76
N PRO A 11 -41.32 36.46 43.28
CA PRO A 11 -40.22 37.11 42.55
C PRO A 11 -39.52 38.22 43.35
N PHE A 12 -38.42 38.79 42.83
CA PHE A 12 -38.00 40.22 42.95
C PHE A 12 -36.74 40.41 42.07
N LEU A 13 -36.83 41.01 40.88
CA LEU A 13 -36.70 42.45 40.54
C LEU A 13 -35.37 43.11 40.95
N GLY A 14 -34.59 43.54 39.95
CA GLY A 14 -33.36 44.33 40.15
C GLY A 14 -32.66 44.68 38.82
N ILE A 15 -33.16 45.72 38.16
CA ILE A 15 -32.65 46.37 36.94
C ILE A 15 -31.32 47.08 37.23
N ILE A 16 -30.36 47.08 36.29
CA ILE A 16 -29.55 48.25 35.87
C ILE A 16 -29.04 47.99 34.44
N ALA A 17 -29.26 48.98 33.58
CA ALA A 17 -28.87 49.06 32.17
C ALA A 17 -27.76 50.10 31.99
N VAL A 18 -26.79 49.86 31.08
CA VAL A 18 -25.93 50.86 30.40
C VAL A 18 -25.42 50.18 29.11
N THR A 19 -26.00 50.41 27.92
CA THR A 19 -25.53 51.30 26.81
C THR A 19 -24.01 51.25 26.56
N SER A 20 -23.39 51.19 25.38
CA SER A 20 -23.76 51.39 23.98
C SER A 20 -22.46 51.28 23.14
N ILE A 21 -22.59 51.05 21.82
CA ILE A 21 -21.71 51.53 20.71
C ILE A 21 -20.44 50.72 20.29
N PHE A 22 -20.55 50.21 19.04
CA PHE A 22 -19.58 50.10 17.92
C PHE A 22 -18.09 49.80 18.14
N ALA A 23 -17.59 48.78 17.44
CA ALA A 23 -16.67 48.95 16.30
C ALA A 23 -16.49 47.64 15.49
N LEU A 24 -16.58 47.76 14.16
CA LEU A 24 -15.96 46.84 13.19
C LEU A 24 -14.43 46.87 13.39
N LEU A 25 -13.74 45.77 13.09
CA LEU A 25 -12.72 45.64 12.02
C LEU A 25 -11.96 44.29 12.12
N ILE A 26 -12.02 43.55 11.00
CA ILE A 26 -10.91 42.87 10.30
C ILE A 26 -10.12 41.74 10.99
N SER A 27 -10.31 40.54 10.40
CA SER A 27 -9.35 39.46 10.11
C SER A 27 -8.31 39.04 11.14
N CYS A 28 -8.36 37.76 11.52
CA CYS A 28 -7.25 36.88 11.22
C CYS A 28 -7.71 35.44 10.96
N ASN A 29 -7.38 35.01 9.75
CA ASN A 29 -7.45 33.68 9.20
C ASN A 29 -6.53 32.74 10.00
N THR A 30 -7.07 31.68 10.58
CA THR A 30 -6.31 30.43 10.77
C THR A 30 -7.20 29.27 10.36
N ARG A 31 -6.94 28.78 9.15
CA ARG A 31 -7.20 27.40 8.73
C ARG A 31 -6.81 26.45 9.85
N SER A 32 -7.79 25.74 10.40
CA SER A 32 -7.57 24.41 10.97
C SER A 32 -8.40 23.45 10.14
N SER A 33 -7.75 22.78 9.20
CA SER A 33 -8.34 21.68 8.45
C SER A 33 -8.57 20.52 9.40
N SER A 34 -9.77 20.42 9.96
CA SER A 34 -10.24 19.22 10.62
C SER A 34 -10.46 18.15 9.54
N ASN A 35 -9.59 17.14 9.50
CA ASN A 35 -9.80 15.91 8.75
C ASN A 35 -11.15 15.27 9.12
N PRO A 36 -12.00 14.87 8.17
CA PRO A 36 -13.16 14.05 8.47
C PRO A 36 -12.77 12.58 8.36
N ILE A 37 -12.21 12.01 9.43
CA ILE A 37 -12.38 10.58 9.70
C ILE A 37 -13.14 10.51 11.02
N GLN A 38 -14.46 10.40 10.89
CA GLN A 38 -15.36 10.15 12.00
C GLN A 38 -14.94 8.87 12.72
N GLN A 39 -14.83 8.97 14.05
CA GLN A 39 -14.68 7.86 14.98
C GLN A 39 -15.75 6.79 14.72
N ILE A 40 -15.30 5.59 14.39
CA ILE A 40 -16.12 4.38 14.46
C ILE A 40 -16.15 3.98 15.94
N ASN A 41 -17.32 4.11 16.56
CA ASN A 41 -17.58 3.61 17.91
C ASN A 41 -17.61 2.07 17.88
N LEU A 42 -16.60 1.45 18.50
CA LEU A 42 -16.56 0.03 18.81
C LEU A 42 -17.07 -0.18 20.24
N SER A 43 -18.29 -0.69 20.39
CA SER A 43 -18.85 -1.09 21.69
C SER A 43 -18.74 -2.61 21.88
N SER A 44 -18.02 -3.01 22.95
CA SER A 44 -18.19 -4.16 23.89
C SER A 44 -18.71 -5.50 23.33
N ASP A 45 -18.12 -6.68 23.57
CA ASP A 45 -17.36 -7.16 24.73
C ASP A 45 -16.72 -8.53 24.38
N HIS A 46 -15.38 -8.61 24.32
CA HIS A 46 -14.52 -9.80 24.51
C HIS A 46 -13.06 -9.31 24.45
N HIS A 47 -12.31 -9.55 25.53
CA HIS A 47 -10.99 -8.99 25.86
C HIS A 47 -10.19 -8.43 24.66
N ILE A 48 -10.33 -7.11 24.50
CA ILE A 48 -9.66 -6.28 23.53
C ILE A 48 -8.23 -6.10 24.06
N ASP A 49 -7.24 -6.58 23.29
CA ASP A 49 -5.80 -6.32 23.45
C ASP A 49 -4.97 -7.35 24.26
N ASP A 50 -5.10 -8.64 23.95
CA ASP A 50 -4.10 -9.63 24.38
C ASP A 50 -2.76 -9.45 23.63
N LEU A 51 -1.65 -9.72 24.32
CA LEU A 51 -0.29 -9.64 23.80
C LEU A 51 0.30 -11.04 23.64
N VAL A 52 1.01 -11.27 22.54
CA VAL A 52 1.91 -12.41 22.38
C VAL A 52 3.35 -11.96 22.47
N ILE A 53 4.15 -12.72 23.25
CA ILE A 53 5.58 -12.47 23.41
C ILE A 53 6.36 -13.30 22.38
N VAL A 54 7.19 -12.62 21.59
CA VAL A 54 8.12 -13.26 20.67
C VAL A 54 9.17 -14.03 21.46
N ASN A 55 9.15 -15.36 21.40
CA ASN A 55 9.97 -16.23 22.26
C ASN A 55 11.43 -16.40 21.80
N ARG A 56 11.78 -15.93 20.60
CA ARG A 56 13.12 -16.04 20.00
C ARG A 56 13.41 -14.88 19.06
N ASN A 57 14.69 -14.61 18.78
CA ASN A 57 15.04 -13.71 17.68
C ASN A 57 14.53 -14.29 16.36
N VAL A 58 13.90 -13.45 15.53
CA VAL A 58 13.41 -13.80 14.20
C VAL A 58 14.22 -13.02 13.17
N TYR A 59 14.86 -13.74 12.27
CA TYR A 59 15.66 -13.18 11.18
C TYR A 59 14.83 -13.08 9.90
N MET A 60 15.24 -12.21 8.97
CA MET A 60 14.58 -12.01 7.68
C MET A 60 14.34 -13.32 6.92
N LYS A 61 15.31 -14.25 6.95
CA LYS A 61 15.13 -15.59 6.35
C LYS A 61 13.95 -16.40 6.91
N ASP A 62 13.59 -16.21 8.18
CA ASP A 62 12.60 -17.01 8.90
C ASP A 62 11.28 -16.25 9.12
N TYR A 63 11.23 -14.96 8.77
CA TYR A 63 10.18 -14.04 9.19
C TYR A 63 8.80 -14.40 8.65
N LEU A 64 8.68 -14.63 7.35
CA LEU A 64 7.41 -14.99 6.71
C LEU A 64 6.84 -16.30 7.27
N ASP A 65 7.71 -17.29 7.44
CA ASP A 65 7.34 -18.62 7.96
C ASP A 65 6.97 -18.55 9.46
N TYR A 66 7.65 -17.67 10.22
CA TYR A 66 7.30 -17.37 11.61
C TYR A 66 5.93 -16.70 11.72
N MET A 67 5.63 -15.70 10.88
CA MET A 67 4.34 -15.01 10.91
C MET A 67 3.19 -15.93 10.50
N ASP A 68 3.39 -16.83 9.54
CA ASP A 68 2.39 -17.83 9.16
C ASP A 68 2.10 -18.78 10.33
N SER A 69 3.16 -19.30 10.96
CA SER A 69 3.04 -20.22 12.10
C SER A 69 2.34 -19.56 13.29
N LEU A 70 2.68 -18.29 13.56
CA LEU A 70 2.05 -17.51 14.62
C LEU A 70 0.57 -17.23 14.32
N SER A 71 0.25 -16.80 13.10
CA SER A 71 -1.13 -16.50 12.70
C SER A 71 -2.03 -17.73 12.80
N LEU A 72 -1.54 -18.88 12.34
CA LEU A 72 -2.27 -20.14 12.39
C LEU A 72 -2.53 -20.58 13.84
N ALA A 73 -1.50 -20.56 14.69
CA ALA A 73 -1.64 -20.93 16.10
C ALA A 73 -2.64 -20.02 16.84
N LEU A 74 -2.65 -18.72 16.53
CA LEU A 74 -3.61 -17.78 17.09
C LEU A 74 -5.03 -18.00 16.55
N ALA A 75 -5.19 -18.22 15.25
CA ALA A 75 -6.50 -18.50 14.64
C ALA A 75 -7.15 -19.75 15.26
N ASP A 76 -6.39 -20.84 15.40
CA ASP A 76 -6.84 -22.09 16.01
C ASP A 76 -7.28 -21.89 17.47
N SER A 77 -6.55 -21.06 18.22
CA SER A 77 -6.85 -20.78 19.63
C SER A 77 -8.03 -19.83 19.83
N LEU A 78 -8.24 -18.88 18.92
CA LEU A 78 -9.19 -17.78 19.10
C LEU A 78 -10.52 -18.01 18.36
N GLY A 79 -10.56 -18.94 17.41
CA GLY A 79 -11.79 -19.33 16.71
C GLY A 79 -12.24 -18.36 15.62
N TYR A 80 -11.34 -17.52 15.09
CA TYR A 80 -11.59 -16.67 13.93
C TYR A 80 -10.35 -16.52 13.04
N ASP A 81 -10.58 -16.20 11.77
CA ASP A 81 -9.51 -16.14 10.77
C ASP A 81 -8.51 -15.02 11.05
N LEU A 82 -7.27 -15.41 11.32
CA LEU A 82 -6.11 -14.53 11.41
C LEU A 82 -5.08 -14.90 10.37
N ASN A 83 -4.43 -13.87 9.82
CA ASN A 83 -3.32 -14.04 8.89
C ASN A 83 -2.25 -12.97 9.13
N GLU A 84 -1.12 -13.13 8.46
CA GLU A 84 0.00 -12.20 8.58
C GLU A 84 -0.41 -10.75 8.34
N TYR A 85 -1.25 -10.45 7.34
CA TYR A 85 -1.68 -9.08 7.06
C TYR A 85 -2.40 -8.47 8.25
N THR A 86 -3.33 -9.21 8.86
CA THR A 86 -4.05 -8.73 10.05
C THR A 86 -3.13 -8.47 11.24
N LEU A 87 -2.17 -9.36 11.49
CA LEU A 87 -1.19 -9.18 12.57
C LEU A 87 -0.27 -7.98 12.31
N VAL A 88 0.24 -7.84 11.08
CA VAL A 88 1.18 -6.77 10.71
C VAL A 88 0.50 -5.41 10.72
N HIS A 89 -0.75 -5.28 10.24
CA HIS A 89 -1.46 -4.00 10.31
C HIS A 89 -1.80 -3.58 11.74
N ARG A 90 -2.09 -4.54 12.62
CA ARG A 90 -2.27 -4.26 14.04
C ARG A 90 -0.96 -3.85 14.72
N ASN A 91 0.16 -4.34 14.21
CA ASN A 91 1.52 -4.06 14.69
C ASN A 91 2.31 -3.34 13.60
N SER A 92 1.79 -2.19 13.13
CA SER A 92 2.28 -1.50 11.93
C SER A 92 3.76 -1.13 11.95
N TRP A 93 4.37 -1.02 13.14
CA TRP A 93 5.81 -0.85 13.33
C TRP A 93 6.63 -1.97 12.67
N ILE A 94 6.07 -3.17 12.45
CA ILE A 94 6.73 -4.26 11.72
C ILE A 94 7.01 -3.84 10.27
N ILE A 95 6.09 -3.12 9.62
CA ILE A 95 6.28 -2.61 8.26
C ILE A 95 7.48 -1.66 8.24
N ASP A 96 7.62 -0.79 9.25
CA ASP A 96 8.77 0.12 9.35
C ASP A 96 10.08 -0.63 9.59
N SER A 97 10.07 -1.67 10.41
CA SER A 97 11.22 -2.56 10.62
C SER A 97 11.66 -3.26 9.33
N LEU A 98 10.70 -3.75 8.54
CA LEU A 98 10.97 -4.36 7.23
C LEU A 98 11.49 -3.34 6.21
N ARG A 99 10.93 -2.13 6.19
CA ARG A 99 11.42 -1.05 5.34
C ARG A 99 12.85 -0.66 5.69
N ALA A 100 13.19 -0.66 6.98
CA ALA A 100 14.53 -0.35 7.47
C ALA A 100 15.59 -1.37 7.06
N THR A 101 15.22 -2.51 6.46
CA THR A 101 16.18 -3.47 5.90
C THR A 101 16.66 -3.14 4.49
N ASP A 102 16.12 -2.09 3.86
CA ASP A 102 16.59 -1.64 2.54
C ASP A 102 18.08 -1.32 2.57
N TYR A 103 18.82 -1.89 1.60
CA TYR A 103 20.26 -1.74 1.50
C TYR A 103 20.73 -0.28 1.54
N TYR A 104 20.04 0.62 0.83
CA TYR A 104 20.47 2.02 0.71
C TYR A 104 20.16 2.81 1.98
N LEU A 105 19.07 2.48 2.70
CA LEU A 105 18.81 3.08 4.01
C LEU A 105 19.86 2.66 5.05
N LEU A 106 20.29 1.40 5.02
CA LEU A 106 21.38 0.91 5.87
C LEU A 106 22.72 1.57 5.49
N LYS A 107 23.01 1.68 4.19
CA LYS A 107 24.20 2.34 3.68
C LYS A 107 24.28 3.80 4.11
N ASP A 108 23.18 4.55 4.07
CA ASP A 108 23.14 5.95 4.51
C ASP A 108 23.43 6.09 6.01
N ARG A 109 23.24 5.02 6.79
CA ARG A 109 23.63 4.91 8.20
C ARG A 109 25.03 4.30 8.40
N ASN A 110 25.82 4.19 7.34
CA ASN A 110 27.14 3.55 7.31
C ASN A 110 27.15 2.06 7.68
N ILE A 111 26.02 1.37 7.48
CA ILE A 111 25.88 -0.07 7.74
C ILE A 111 25.95 -0.82 6.41
N PHE A 112 26.85 -1.79 6.32
CA PHE A 112 26.92 -2.71 5.18
C PHE A 112 26.53 -4.11 5.61
N ILE A 113 25.56 -4.70 4.92
CA ILE A 113 25.10 -6.06 5.13
C ILE A 113 25.20 -6.81 3.81
N GLU A 114 26.10 -7.79 3.74
CA GLU A 114 26.29 -8.62 2.55
C GLU A 114 25.10 -9.56 2.32
N ASP A 115 24.55 -10.12 3.40
CA ASP A 115 23.42 -11.04 3.36
C ASP A 115 22.18 -10.42 4.03
N PRO A 116 21.23 -9.86 3.26
CA PRO A 116 20.02 -9.27 3.83
C PRO A 116 19.16 -10.27 4.60
N LEU A 117 19.31 -11.58 4.35
CA LEU A 117 18.57 -12.63 5.04
C LEU A 117 19.05 -12.84 6.49
N SER A 118 20.24 -12.34 6.82
CA SER A 118 20.83 -12.39 8.17
C SER A 118 20.34 -11.27 9.09
N ILE A 119 19.55 -10.32 8.59
CA ILE A 119 19.04 -9.19 9.37
C ILE A 119 18.04 -9.71 10.40
N LYS A 120 18.22 -9.33 11.66
CA LYS A 120 17.24 -9.59 12.73
C LYS A 120 16.09 -8.59 12.61
N LEU A 121 14.85 -9.10 12.52
CA LEU A 121 13.64 -8.28 12.41
C LEU A 121 12.89 -8.17 13.73
N LEU A 122 12.67 -9.31 14.40
CA LEU A 122 12.04 -9.34 15.72
C LEU A 122 13.07 -9.85 16.73
N SER A 123 13.11 -9.23 17.90
CA SER A 123 13.90 -9.67 19.03
C SER A 123 13.06 -10.57 19.94
N ARG A 124 13.74 -11.49 20.62
CA ARG A 124 13.14 -12.18 21.76
C ARG A 124 12.63 -11.12 22.76
N ASN A 125 11.43 -11.37 23.29
CA ASN A 125 10.66 -10.51 24.19
C ASN A 125 10.00 -9.28 23.53
N ASP A 126 10.08 -9.13 22.20
CA ASP A 126 9.18 -8.21 21.51
C ASP A 126 7.73 -8.66 21.75
N THR A 127 6.82 -7.70 21.81
CA THR A 127 5.39 -7.96 22.07
C THR A 127 4.56 -7.58 20.86
N LEU A 128 3.65 -8.47 20.47
CA LEU A 128 2.71 -8.23 19.38
C LEU A 128 1.28 -8.21 19.91
N TRP A 129 0.52 -7.20 19.52
CA TRP A 129 -0.91 -7.12 19.78
C TRP A 129 -1.66 -8.14 18.94
N ILE A 130 -2.57 -8.86 19.57
CA ILE A 130 -3.53 -9.75 18.89
C ILE A 130 -4.72 -8.89 18.44
N PRO A 131 -5.01 -8.83 17.12
CA PRO A 131 -6.14 -8.04 16.63
C PRO A 131 -7.46 -8.75 16.95
N GLY A 132 -8.36 -8.07 17.64
CA GLY A 132 -9.72 -8.59 17.86
C GLY A 132 -10.55 -8.70 16.56
N PRO A 133 -11.66 -9.46 16.56
CA PRO A 133 -12.46 -9.73 15.37
C PRO A 133 -12.92 -8.46 14.62
N GLY A 134 -13.38 -7.43 15.35
CA GLY A 134 -13.83 -6.18 14.74
C GLY A 134 -12.73 -5.44 13.96
N PHE A 135 -11.46 -5.55 14.41
CA PHE A 135 -10.31 -5.02 13.66
C PHE A 135 -10.07 -5.83 12.38
N VAL A 136 -10.14 -7.15 12.48
CA VAL A 136 -9.98 -8.05 11.33
C VAL A 136 -11.02 -7.74 10.25
N ASP A 137 -12.28 -7.60 10.62
CA ASP A 137 -13.36 -7.29 9.68
C ASP A 137 -13.20 -5.91 9.05
N SER A 138 -12.81 -4.91 9.85
CA SER A 138 -12.52 -3.56 9.36
C SER A 138 -11.36 -3.55 8.35
N LEU A 139 -10.31 -4.33 8.61
CA LEU A 139 -9.16 -4.43 7.70
C LEU A 139 -9.52 -5.20 6.41
N LYS A 140 -10.33 -6.26 6.50
CA LYS A 140 -10.85 -6.96 5.32
C LYS A 140 -11.66 -6.02 4.43
N ALA A 141 -12.55 -5.21 5.03
CA ALA A 141 -13.31 -4.20 4.31
C ALA A 141 -12.38 -3.14 3.68
N LEU A 142 -11.36 -2.69 4.41
CA LEU A 142 -10.34 -1.76 3.89
C LEU A 142 -9.66 -2.32 2.64
N PHE A 143 -9.13 -3.55 2.70
CA PHE A 143 -8.46 -4.17 1.55
C PHE A 143 -9.38 -4.37 0.34
N GLY A 144 -10.69 -4.57 0.55
CA GLY A 144 -11.67 -4.61 -0.53
C GLY A 144 -11.81 -3.29 -1.30
N MET A 145 -11.38 -2.17 -0.72
CA MET A 145 -11.40 -0.85 -1.34
C MET A 145 -10.03 -0.37 -1.82
N VAL A 146 -8.94 -1.05 -1.42
CA VAL A 146 -7.58 -0.67 -1.83
C VAL A 146 -7.37 -0.98 -3.30
N THR A 147 -6.78 -0.02 -4.01
CA THR A 147 -6.38 -0.16 -5.41
C THR A 147 -4.92 0.23 -5.60
N ILE A 148 -4.25 -0.42 -6.54
CA ILE A 148 -2.95 -0.01 -7.06
C ILE A 148 -3.17 0.77 -8.36
N ASP A 149 -2.67 1.99 -8.44
CA ASP A 149 -2.63 2.82 -9.64
C ASP A 149 -1.19 2.99 -10.12
N VAL A 150 -0.90 2.66 -11.37
CA VAL A 150 0.43 2.88 -11.97
C VAL A 150 0.28 3.75 -13.20
N ASN A 151 0.87 4.93 -13.17
CA ASN A 151 0.91 5.79 -14.35
C ASN A 151 2.28 5.69 -15.02
N ILE A 152 2.34 5.05 -16.19
CA ILE A 152 3.60 4.70 -16.87
C ILE A 152 4.44 5.95 -17.20
N PRO A 153 3.91 7.02 -17.84
CA PRO A 153 4.69 8.21 -18.18
C PRO A 153 5.19 8.99 -16.97
N GLU A 154 4.48 8.85 -15.84
CA GLU A 154 4.80 9.54 -14.59
C GLU A 154 5.84 8.78 -13.77
N PHE A 155 6.05 7.49 -14.07
CA PHE A 155 6.89 6.59 -13.29
C PHE A 155 6.50 6.52 -11.82
N LEU A 156 5.19 6.57 -11.52
CA LEU A 156 4.65 6.47 -10.17
C LEU A 156 3.70 5.29 -10.03
N LEU A 157 3.80 4.61 -8.90
CA LEU A 157 2.81 3.67 -8.38
C LEU A 157 2.18 4.30 -7.13
N ARG A 158 0.86 4.23 -7.03
CA ARG A 158 0.09 4.73 -5.91
C ARG A 158 -0.76 3.61 -5.32
N ILE A 159 -0.92 3.65 -4.01
CA ILE A 159 -1.92 2.86 -3.28
C ILE A 159 -3.04 3.82 -2.90
N LYS A 160 -4.27 3.50 -3.28
CA LYS A 160 -5.42 4.39 -3.12
C LYS A 160 -6.61 3.70 -2.48
N ILE A 161 -7.47 4.49 -1.84
CA ILE A 161 -8.83 4.12 -1.47
C ILE A 161 -9.76 5.16 -2.11
N GLY A 162 -10.51 4.74 -3.13
CA GLY A 162 -11.20 5.69 -4.01
C GLY A 162 -10.21 6.72 -4.59
N GLU A 163 -10.50 8.00 -4.40
CA GLU A 163 -9.63 9.10 -4.83
C GLU A 163 -8.51 9.44 -3.85
N VAL A 164 -8.52 8.88 -2.63
CA VAL A 164 -7.53 9.18 -1.60
C VAL A 164 -6.25 8.38 -1.87
N ILE A 165 -5.13 9.09 -2.06
CA ILE A 165 -3.80 8.49 -2.18
C ILE A 165 -3.25 8.23 -0.78
N LEU A 166 -3.04 6.96 -0.42
CA LEU A 166 -2.40 6.57 0.83
C LEU A 166 -0.87 6.63 0.73
N HIS A 167 -0.34 6.12 -0.38
CA HIS A 167 1.09 6.05 -0.63
C HIS A 167 1.42 6.29 -2.10
N THR A 168 2.56 6.90 -2.36
CA THR A 168 3.11 7.13 -3.71
C THR A 168 4.56 6.66 -3.72
N PHE A 169 4.94 5.89 -4.75
CA PHE A 169 6.26 5.30 -4.89
C PHE A 169 6.83 5.58 -6.29
N PRO A 170 8.11 5.98 -6.39
CA PRO A 170 8.79 6.04 -7.67
C PRO A 170 9.00 4.61 -8.19
N VAL A 171 8.75 4.42 -9.48
CA VAL A 171 8.91 3.13 -10.14
C VAL A 171 9.82 3.21 -11.36
N ARG A 172 10.33 2.06 -11.79
CA ARG A 172 10.84 1.87 -13.15
C ARG A 172 9.87 0.99 -13.92
N VAL A 173 9.73 1.26 -15.21
CA VAL A 173 8.85 0.50 -16.10
C VAL A 173 9.66 -0.15 -17.21
N GLY A 174 8.97 -0.92 -18.06
CA GLY A 174 9.53 -1.58 -19.22
C GLY A 174 10.25 -0.66 -20.21
N GLN A 175 11.19 -1.19 -20.98
CA GLN A 175 11.87 -0.44 -22.03
C GLN A 175 11.01 -0.33 -23.30
N ASN A 176 11.12 0.79 -24.02
CA ASN A 176 10.50 0.97 -25.33
C ASN A 176 11.25 0.22 -26.44
N ARG A 177 11.31 -1.11 -26.37
CA ARG A 177 11.92 -1.93 -27.43
C ARG A 177 11.41 -3.35 -27.42
N ARG A 178 11.63 -4.06 -28.52
CA ARG A 178 11.51 -5.51 -28.58
C ARG A 178 12.87 -6.15 -28.30
N LYS A 179 12.88 -7.25 -27.55
CA LYS A 179 14.09 -8.04 -27.28
C LYS A 179 13.75 -9.52 -27.22
N TYR A 180 14.65 -10.36 -27.72
CA TYR A 180 14.59 -11.79 -27.45
C TYR A 180 14.89 -12.07 -25.98
N LEU A 181 13.99 -12.79 -25.31
CA LEU A 181 14.18 -13.26 -23.95
C LEU A 181 14.21 -14.80 -23.99
N ALA A 182 15.31 -15.40 -23.56
CA ALA A 182 15.48 -16.86 -23.53
C ALA A 182 14.37 -17.53 -22.70
N MET A 183 13.97 -16.88 -21.59
CA MET A 183 12.87 -17.36 -20.74
C MET A 183 11.52 -17.44 -21.47
N ALA A 184 11.28 -16.55 -22.45
CA ALA A 184 10.05 -16.53 -23.23
C ALA A 184 10.17 -17.30 -24.56
N GLY A 185 11.37 -17.74 -24.94
CA GLY A 185 11.67 -18.41 -26.21
C GLY A 185 11.44 -17.55 -27.47
N LYS A 186 11.09 -16.26 -27.34
CA LYS A 186 10.71 -15.38 -28.46
C LYS A 186 11.02 -13.91 -28.21
N ALA A 187 10.90 -13.10 -29.25
CA ALA A 187 11.00 -11.64 -29.16
C ALA A 187 9.76 -11.02 -28.53
N ILE A 188 9.93 -10.45 -27.34
CA ILE A 188 8.88 -9.81 -26.55
C ILE A 188 9.00 -8.29 -26.62
N ASP A 189 7.85 -7.61 -26.68
CA ASP A 189 7.76 -6.17 -26.46
C ASP A 189 7.92 -5.87 -24.96
N LEU A 190 9.04 -5.24 -24.61
CA LEU A 190 9.42 -4.97 -23.22
C LEU A 190 8.66 -3.80 -22.60
N ARG A 191 7.78 -3.11 -23.32
CA ARG A 191 6.92 -2.07 -22.73
C ARG A 191 6.00 -2.69 -21.68
N THR A 192 5.90 -2.05 -20.52
CA THR A 192 4.92 -2.37 -19.48
C THR A 192 3.51 -2.29 -20.07
N LYS A 193 2.69 -3.32 -19.84
CA LYS A 193 1.35 -3.43 -20.39
C LYS A 193 0.36 -2.63 -19.54
N LYS A 194 -0.35 -1.71 -20.19
CA LYS A 194 -1.44 -0.94 -19.58
C LYS A 194 -2.75 -1.74 -19.58
N GLY A 195 -3.66 -1.39 -18.67
CA GLY A 195 -4.97 -2.01 -18.55
C GLY A 195 -5.46 -2.06 -17.11
N ILE A 196 -6.57 -2.75 -16.90
CA ILE A 196 -7.20 -2.94 -15.59
C ILE A 196 -7.17 -4.42 -15.25
N GLY A 197 -6.99 -4.75 -13.98
CA GLY A 197 -7.13 -6.11 -13.49
C GLY A 197 -6.89 -6.17 -11.99
N LYS A 198 -6.17 -7.20 -11.54
CA LYS A 198 -5.97 -7.46 -10.10
C LYS A 198 -4.72 -8.27 -9.83
N ILE A 199 -4.26 -8.26 -8.58
CA ILE A 199 -3.20 -9.15 -8.11
C ILE A 199 -3.73 -10.59 -8.07
N VAL A 200 -3.12 -11.48 -8.85
CA VAL A 200 -3.55 -12.90 -8.95
C VAL A 200 -2.56 -13.87 -8.34
N ARG A 201 -1.31 -13.45 -8.11
CA ARG A 201 -0.31 -14.26 -7.42
C ARG A 201 0.65 -13.41 -6.63
N ILE A 202 1.09 -13.94 -5.49
CA ILE A 202 2.15 -13.38 -4.66
C ILE A 202 3.24 -14.45 -4.52
N SER A 203 4.48 -14.08 -4.83
CA SER A 203 5.66 -14.92 -4.66
C SER A 203 6.43 -14.47 -3.42
N ARG A 204 6.20 -15.13 -2.28
CA ARG A 204 6.87 -14.80 -0.99
C ARG A 204 8.32 -15.27 -0.91
N ASP A 205 8.70 -16.24 -1.75
CA ASP A 205 10.07 -16.70 -1.92
C ASP A 205 10.46 -16.69 -3.41
N PRO A 206 10.81 -15.51 -3.97
CA PRO A 206 11.02 -15.37 -5.40
C PRO A 206 12.39 -15.91 -5.84
N THR A 207 12.40 -16.72 -6.89
CA THR A 207 13.63 -17.13 -7.58
C THR A 207 14.06 -16.05 -8.56
N TYR A 208 15.30 -15.59 -8.41
CA TYR A 208 15.90 -14.59 -9.29
C TYR A 208 16.49 -15.24 -10.54
N ILE A 209 15.82 -15.05 -11.67
CA ILE A 209 16.22 -15.60 -12.98
C ILE A 209 16.45 -14.46 -13.96
N ASN A 210 17.58 -14.46 -14.66
CA ASN A 210 17.83 -13.47 -15.70
C ASN A 210 17.04 -13.84 -16.96
N PRO A 211 16.08 -13.01 -17.41
CA PRO A 211 15.21 -13.36 -18.54
C PRO A 211 15.94 -13.40 -19.88
N SER A 212 17.13 -12.80 -19.98
CA SER A 212 17.90 -12.78 -21.23
C SER A 212 18.61 -14.10 -21.51
N ASN A 213 19.02 -14.85 -20.46
CA ASN A 213 19.80 -16.08 -20.60
C ASN A 213 19.27 -17.27 -19.77
N ASN A 214 18.14 -17.08 -19.07
CA ASN A 214 17.47 -18.08 -18.23
C ASN A 214 18.33 -18.65 -17.08
N ARG A 215 19.39 -17.94 -16.65
CA ARG A 215 20.24 -18.37 -15.53
C ARG A 215 19.72 -17.82 -14.21
N VAL A 216 19.65 -18.71 -13.22
CA VAL A 216 19.40 -18.35 -11.81
C VAL A 216 20.63 -17.61 -11.28
N TYR A 217 20.41 -16.59 -10.46
CA TYR A 217 21.47 -15.89 -9.75
C TYR A 217 21.09 -15.67 -8.28
N TYR A 218 22.10 -15.55 -7.42
CA TYR A 218 21.92 -15.48 -5.95
C TYR A 218 22.54 -14.22 -5.34
N SER A 219 23.21 -13.41 -6.16
CA SER A 219 23.84 -12.16 -5.76
C SER A 219 23.61 -11.06 -6.81
N THR A 220 23.76 -9.81 -6.39
CA THR A 220 23.58 -8.63 -7.23
C THR A 220 24.70 -7.63 -6.98
N LYS A 221 25.02 -6.82 -8.01
CA LYS A 221 25.89 -5.65 -7.88
C LYS A 221 25.02 -4.42 -7.65
N ARG A 222 25.21 -3.79 -6.50
CA ARG A 222 24.53 -2.56 -6.07
C ARG A 222 25.04 -1.35 -6.87
N ASP A 223 24.32 -0.23 -6.79
CA ASP A 223 24.65 1.01 -7.52
C ASP A 223 25.99 1.61 -7.09
N ASP A 224 26.44 1.35 -5.86
CA ASP A 224 27.76 1.74 -5.34
C ASP A 224 28.88 0.74 -5.69
N GLY A 225 28.56 -0.28 -6.50
CA GLY A 225 29.50 -1.29 -6.96
C GLY A 225 29.74 -2.45 -5.99
N LYS A 226 29.20 -2.42 -4.78
CA LYS A 226 29.30 -3.55 -3.84
C LYS A 226 28.45 -4.73 -4.31
N ILE A 227 28.83 -5.93 -3.86
CA ILE A 227 28.09 -7.16 -4.15
C ILE A 227 27.40 -7.61 -2.87
N THR A 228 26.12 -7.95 -2.97
CA THR A 228 25.34 -8.55 -1.86
C THR A 228 24.60 -9.78 -2.37
N LYS A 229 24.13 -10.64 -1.46
CA LYS A 229 23.08 -11.60 -1.77
C LYS A 229 21.76 -10.89 -2.08
N LEU A 230 20.81 -11.65 -2.63
CA LEU A 230 19.49 -11.14 -3.01
C LEU A 230 18.53 -11.15 -1.81
N PRO A 231 17.66 -10.14 -1.69
CA PRO A 231 16.70 -10.09 -0.60
C PRO A 231 15.49 -11.02 -0.86
N ARG A 232 14.92 -11.58 0.21
CA ARG A 232 13.65 -12.34 0.18
C ARG A 232 12.50 -11.36 0.46
N ILE A 233 12.09 -10.62 -0.57
CA ILE A 233 10.98 -9.66 -0.50
C ILE A 233 9.89 -10.12 -1.49
N PRO A 234 8.61 -10.20 -1.09
CA PRO A 234 7.55 -10.72 -1.94
C PRO A 234 7.37 -9.96 -3.26
N TRP A 235 7.06 -10.69 -4.34
CA TRP A 235 6.72 -10.13 -5.64
C TRP A 235 5.24 -10.31 -5.94
N LEU A 236 4.61 -9.33 -6.56
CA LEU A 236 3.21 -9.41 -6.98
C LEU A 236 3.10 -9.62 -8.49
N GLU A 237 2.23 -10.53 -8.90
CA GLU A 237 1.87 -10.72 -10.30
C GLU A 237 0.44 -10.21 -10.53
N PRO A 238 0.28 -9.08 -11.23
CA PRO A 238 -1.01 -8.67 -11.74
C PRO A 238 -1.42 -9.49 -12.98
N GLU A 239 -2.69 -9.82 -13.05
CA GLU A 239 -3.39 -10.07 -14.30
C GLU A 239 -3.93 -8.73 -14.81
N ILE A 240 -3.75 -8.44 -16.11
CA ILE A 240 -4.17 -7.19 -16.73
C ILE A 240 -5.00 -7.54 -17.98
N ASN A 241 -6.21 -6.98 -18.07
CA ASN A 241 -7.18 -7.25 -19.14
C ASN A 241 -7.43 -8.76 -19.37
N GLY A 242 -7.50 -9.53 -18.28
CA GLY A 242 -7.69 -10.99 -18.33
C GLY A 242 -6.47 -11.79 -18.79
N GLN A 243 -5.28 -11.17 -18.88
CA GLN A 243 -4.05 -11.83 -19.32
C GLN A 243 -2.93 -11.71 -18.29
N ARG A 244 -2.26 -12.84 -18.05
CA ARG A 244 -1.02 -12.91 -17.26
C ARG A 244 0.18 -12.72 -18.19
N HIS A 245 0.65 -11.47 -18.28
CA HIS A 245 1.76 -11.10 -19.16
C HIS A 245 3.15 -11.53 -18.65
N GLY A 246 3.24 -12.07 -17.43
CA GLY A 246 4.53 -12.28 -16.74
C GLY A 246 5.20 -10.97 -16.29
N GLN A 247 4.46 -9.87 -16.34
CA GLN A 247 4.85 -8.58 -15.76
C GLN A 247 4.63 -8.64 -14.25
N LEU A 248 5.65 -8.32 -13.46
CA LEU A 248 5.60 -8.34 -12.00
C LEU A 248 5.72 -6.92 -11.43
N ILE A 249 5.18 -6.71 -10.23
CA ILE A 249 5.54 -5.60 -9.34
C ILE A 249 6.54 -6.18 -8.33
N HIS A 250 7.77 -5.69 -8.33
CA HIS A 250 8.86 -6.30 -7.58
C HIS A 250 9.94 -5.28 -7.19
N PRO A 251 10.81 -5.58 -6.20
CA PRO A 251 11.86 -4.66 -5.80
C PRO A 251 12.98 -4.61 -6.84
N THR A 252 13.71 -3.51 -6.87
CA THR A 252 14.98 -3.35 -7.57
C THR A 252 16.12 -3.17 -6.58
N THR A 253 17.21 -3.89 -6.81
CA THR A 253 18.46 -3.74 -6.06
C THR A 253 19.27 -2.50 -6.51
N ASN A 254 18.78 -1.82 -7.57
CA ASN A 254 19.41 -0.68 -8.24
C ASN A 254 18.43 0.51 -8.37
N PRO A 255 18.19 1.28 -7.29
CA PRO A 255 17.28 2.43 -7.28
C PRO A 255 17.64 3.54 -8.26
N VAL A 256 18.89 3.64 -8.74
CA VAL A 256 19.27 4.60 -9.81
C VAL A 256 18.46 4.40 -11.10
N THR A 257 17.79 3.26 -11.23
CA THR A 257 16.93 2.92 -12.38
C THR A 257 15.47 3.38 -12.22
N LEU A 258 15.06 3.85 -11.05
CA LEU A 258 13.72 4.39 -10.82
C LEU A 258 13.53 5.71 -11.57
N GLY A 259 12.28 6.03 -11.94
CA GLY A 259 11.96 7.16 -12.81
C GLY A 259 12.31 6.94 -14.28
N LYS A 260 12.54 5.69 -14.70
CA LYS A 260 13.05 5.36 -16.06
C LYS A 260 12.34 4.14 -16.67
N ALA A 261 12.27 4.15 -18.00
CA ALA A 261 11.96 2.96 -18.80
C ALA A 261 13.21 2.07 -18.90
N TYR A 262 13.38 1.16 -17.94
CA TYR A 262 14.62 0.40 -17.75
C TYR A 262 14.42 -1.13 -17.66
N SER A 263 13.26 -1.60 -17.22
CA SER A 263 13.02 -3.02 -16.98
C SER A 263 12.75 -3.81 -18.28
N ASN A 264 12.66 -5.15 -18.15
CA ASN A 264 12.25 -6.02 -19.26
C ASN A 264 10.71 -6.20 -19.36
N GLY A 265 9.92 -5.27 -18.80
CA GLY A 265 8.45 -5.29 -18.84
C GLY A 265 7.78 -5.18 -17.48
N CYS A 266 8.52 -5.49 -16.41
CA CYS A 266 8.05 -5.38 -15.03
C CYS A 266 7.96 -3.93 -14.51
N ILE A 267 7.27 -3.75 -13.39
CA ILE A 267 7.28 -2.54 -12.59
C ILE A 267 8.24 -2.78 -11.41
N GLY A 268 9.33 -2.03 -11.37
CA GLY A 268 10.32 -2.14 -10.30
C GLY A 268 10.20 -1.00 -9.29
N VAL A 269 10.27 -1.30 -8.00
CA VAL A 269 10.19 -0.34 -6.87
C VAL A 269 11.39 -0.47 -5.94
N LYS A 270 11.61 0.44 -4.98
CA LYS A 270 12.66 0.25 -3.96
C LYS A 270 12.39 -0.99 -3.09
N GLU A 271 13.41 -1.53 -2.45
CA GLU A 271 13.26 -2.67 -1.53
C GLU A 271 12.35 -2.28 -0.35
N SER A 272 12.53 -1.09 0.23
CA SER A 272 11.65 -0.56 1.28
C SER A 272 10.19 -0.46 0.80
N ASP A 273 9.99 0.10 -0.39
CA ASP A 273 8.65 0.43 -0.89
C ASP A 273 7.85 -0.84 -1.20
N MET A 274 8.53 -1.90 -1.62
CA MET A 274 7.92 -3.20 -1.88
C MET A 274 7.29 -3.81 -0.62
N TRP A 275 7.87 -3.62 0.57
CA TRP A 275 7.26 -4.10 1.81
C TRP A 275 5.93 -3.40 2.09
N MET A 276 5.87 -2.09 1.87
CA MET A 276 4.62 -1.34 2.01
C MET A 276 3.58 -1.82 0.99
N ILE A 277 3.98 -1.96 -0.27
CA ILE A 277 3.09 -2.45 -1.34
C ILE A 277 2.58 -3.85 -1.01
N TYR A 278 3.44 -4.76 -0.54
CA TYR A 278 3.05 -6.11 -0.17
C TYR A 278 1.94 -6.12 0.89
N TYR A 279 2.09 -5.40 2.01
CA TYR A 279 1.09 -5.42 3.08
C TYR A 279 -0.20 -4.67 2.78
N TYR A 280 -0.22 -3.80 1.77
CA TYR A 280 -1.43 -3.10 1.36
C TYR A 280 -2.12 -3.76 0.15
N ALA A 281 -1.48 -4.72 -0.51
CA ALA A 281 -1.99 -5.35 -1.72
C ALA A 281 -2.04 -6.89 -1.63
N PRO A 282 -2.96 -7.44 -0.81
CA PRO A 282 -3.23 -8.87 -0.82
C PRO A 282 -3.76 -9.36 -2.19
N LEU A 283 -3.97 -10.67 -2.30
CA LEU A 283 -4.60 -11.25 -3.49
C LEU A 283 -5.95 -10.58 -3.77
N ASN A 284 -6.27 -10.41 -5.06
CA ASN A 284 -7.43 -9.72 -5.60
C ASN A 284 -7.45 -8.19 -5.44
N THR A 285 -6.44 -7.54 -4.86
CA THR A 285 -6.32 -6.08 -4.92
C THR A 285 -6.38 -5.60 -6.37
N SER A 286 -7.28 -4.66 -6.66
CA SER A 286 -7.46 -4.10 -8.00
C SER A 286 -6.22 -3.34 -8.45
N VAL A 287 -5.89 -3.46 -9.73
CA VAL A 287 -4.74 -2.82 -10.35
C VAL A 287 -5.18 -2.08 -11.60
N THR A 288 -4.85 -0.81 -11.69
CA THR A 288 -4.99 0.01 -12.89
C THR A 288 -3.60 0.46 -13.34
N ILE A 289 -3.21 0.10 -14.55
CA ILE A 289 -1.99 0.57 -15.19
C ILE A 289 -2.39 1.47 -16.34
N ARG A 290 -2.13 2.76 -16.22
CA ARG A 290 -2.54 3.79 -17.18
C ARG A 290 -1.36 4.42 -17.90
N TYR A 291 -1.70 5.18 -18.94
CA TYR A 291 -0.74 5.92 -19.75
C TYR A 291 -1.27 7.33 -19.94
N ASP A 292 -1.41 8.04 -18.82
CA ASP A 292 -1.97 9.39 -18.82
C ASP A 292 -0.83 10.38 -18.80
N ARG A 293 -0.78 11.22 -19.83
CA ARG A 293 0.27 12.23 -19.97
C ARG A 293 -0.16 13.58 -19.42
N GLU A 294 -1.45 13.87 -19.45
CA GLU A 294 -2.00 15.05 -18.79
C GLU A 294 -2.25 14.69 -17.32
N VAL A 295 -1.53 15.35 -16.42
CA VAL A 295 -1.64 15.14 -14.97
C VAL A 295 -1.64 16.48 -14.25
N THR A 296 -2.14 16.49 -13.02
CA THR A 296 -2.08 17.66 -12.14
C THR A 296 -0.85 17.57 -11.25
N ASP A 297 -0.07 18.64 -11.17
CA ASP A 297 1.07 18.74 -10.24
C ASP A 297 0.62 19.07 -8.80
N ASP A 298 1.58 19.14 -7.87
CA ASP A 298 1.31 19.41 -6.46
C ASP A 298 0.76 20.83 -6.20
N GLU A 299 0.90 21.75 -7.16
CA GLU A 299 0.36 23.12 -7.09
C GLU A 299 -1.04 23.23 -7.70
N GLY A 300 -1.56 22.16 -8.30
CA GLY A 300 -2.86 22.13 -8.96
C GLY A 300 -2.82 22.49 -10.45
N ASN A 301 -1.64 22.67 -11.04
CA ASN A 301 -1.50 23.00 -12.45
C ASN A 301 -1.57 21.73 -13.30
N VAL A 302 -2.19 21.83 -14.46
CA VAL A 302 -2.17 20.75 -15.47
C VAL A 302 -0.83 20.78 -16.20
N ILE A 303 -0.08 19.68 -16.13
CA ILE A 303 1.18 19.48 -16.83
C ILE A 303 1.09 18.31 -17.81
N PHE A 304 1.95 18.34 -18.83
CA PHE A 304 2.01 17.29 -19.84
C PHE A 304 3.33 16.52 -19.77
N LEU A 305 3.25 15.24 -19.42
CA LEU A 305 4.38 14.35 -19.25
C LEU A 305 5.00 13.96 -20.60
N PRO A 306 6.34 13.77 -20.64
CA PRO A 306 7.04 13.26 -21.80
C PRO A 306 6.49 11.91 -22.27
N GLU A 307 6.59 11.65 -23.57
CA GLU A 307 6.19 10.36 -24.12
C GLU A 307 7.28 9.31 -23.88
N VAL A 308 6.99 8.34 -23.01
CA VAL A 308 7.92 7.24 -22.68
C VAL A 308 7.89 6.15 -23.75
N TYR A 309 6.70 5.87 -24.30
CA TYR A 309 6.40 4.89 -25.35
C TYR A 309 5.64 5.57 -26.52
N PRO A 310 6.35 6.00 -27.58
CA PRO A 310 5.74 6.56 -28.79
C PRO A 310 4.57 5.73 -29.34
N GLY A 311 3.41 6.38 -29.49
CA GLY A 311 2.19 5.78 -30.06
C GLY A 311 1.43 4.83 -29.14
N TYR A 312 1.83 4.70 -27.87
CA TYR A 312 1.22 3.76 -26.92
C TYR A 312 -0.07 4.29 -26.26
N GLY A 313 -0.20 5.62 -26.17
CA GLY A 313 -1.32 6.30 -25.51
C GLY A 313 -2.67 6.22 -26.24
N ASN A 314 -2.66 5.97 -27.56
CA ASN A 314 -3.81 6.21 -28.44
C ASN A 314 -5.05 5.31 -28.22
N ASN A 315 -4.93 4.26 -27.41
CA ASN A 315 -6.07 3.43 -27.02
C ASN A 315 -6.51 3.83 -25.61
N LYS A 316 -7.62 4.58 -25.47
CA LYS A 316 -8.23 4.83 -24.16
C LYS A 316 -8.51 3.49 -23.48
N ILE A 317 -8.26 3.39 -22.18
CA ILE A 317 -8.70 2.25 -21.39
C ILE A 317 -10.22 2.33 -21.34
N VAL A 318 -10.91 1.55 -22.17
CA VAL A 318 -12.36 1.41 -22.11
C VAL A 318 -12.65 0.51 -20.92
N GLY A 319 -12.89 1.10 -19.76
CA GLY A 319 -13.56 0.39 -18.68
C GLY A 319 -14.99 0.07 -19.13
N SER A 320 -15.42 -1.17 -18.95
CA SER A 320 -16.84 -1.49 -18.98
C SER A 320 -17.50 -0.79 -17.78
N TYR A 321 -17.92 0.45 -17.97
CA TYR A 321 -18.96 1.00 -17.14
C TYR A 321 -20.22 0.21 -17.48
N ASP A 322 -20.77 -0.47 -16.49
CA ASP A 322 -22.09 -1.07 -16.55
C ASP A 322 -23.13 0.08 -16.50
N GLU A 323 -23.24 0.82 -17.60
CA GLU A 323 -24.39 1.69 -17.87
C GLU A 323 -25.57 0.79 -18.25
N GLY A 324 -26.18 0.16 -17.23
CA GLY A 324 -27.09 -0.96 -17.49
C GLY A 324 -28.01 -1.40 -16.37
N SER A 325 -28.36 -0.54 -15.40
CA SER A 325 -29.54 -0.78 -14.56
C SER A 325 -30.43 0.46 -14.48
N CYS A 326 -31.13 0.69 -15.58
CA CYS A 326 -32.40 1.41 -15.57
C CYS A 326 -33.42 0.57 -14.78
N CYS A 327 -33.48 0.76 -13.46
CA CYS A 327 -34.61 0.31 -12.66
C CYS A 327 -35.73 1.35 -12.81
N ILE A 328 -36.61 1.09 -13.77
CA ILE A 328 -37.99 1.54 -13.75
C ILE A 328 -38.62 0.97 -12.48
N CYS A 329 -39.01 1.84 -11.54
CA CYS A 329 -40.05 1.59 -10.55
C CYS A 329 -40.79 2.91 -10.30
N ASN A 330 -41.81 3.16 -11.11
CA ASN A 330 -42.96 3.97 -10.75
C ASN A 330 -44.19 3.07 -10.90
N LEU A 331 -44.97 3.01 -9.81
CA LEU A 331 -46.22 2.27 -9.52
C LEU A 331 -46.06 1.07 -8.60
#